data_AF-A0A7Y4SXD9-F1
#
_entry.id   AF-A0A7Y4SXD9-F1
#
_cell.length_a   1.000
_cell.length_b   1.000
_cell.length_c   1.000
_cell.angle_alpha   90.00
_cell.angle_beta   90.00
_cell.angle_gamma   90.00
#
_symmetry.space_group_name_H-M   'P 1'
#
loop_
_entity.id
_entity.type
_entity.pdbx_description
1 polymer ?
#
loop_
_entity_poly.entity_id
_entity_poly.type
_entity_poly.pdbx_seq_one_letter_code
_entity_poly.pdbx_strand_id
1 'polypeptide(L)'
;MIELKDPSLVAAVARALARLARPVPFHVASFHRSVCLEARDANLPAMLLAEEAGEDDRRFVRDHRIQAYGTAPRGWHTPAGRADWPCERWSWSLDDPGDLLEACRVPLFGFNTNEPRRALAVRALVRFSPEDRGPYPLQVPALEVERAAQGSQGTQGAEQGEWSGRWEFELRARNPFAWPVKAALALVARGGAFQVTGLPATLALDAHDEQGVSVTLHGGSWSPHEDPSVLVRLAWRHGRASRALVLDAPLERVRTLRLGQGSQRLRMLCERPGEPEASMTVRRRGTELLAAVELAGGLEDVEARIRVGARVRAGRRAVRIRLPEEPDSGGASFCAGFEGTDPSTGRRVLRRFSGGLPYGLGSGAPGRLFLTSRA
;
A
#
# COMPACT_ATOMS: atom_id res chain seq x y z
N MET A 1 5.81 17.77 7.09
CA MET A 1 6.97 17.11 6.45
C MET A 1 7.08 17.63 5.03
N ILE A 2 8.28 18.04 4.60
CA ILE A 2 8.57 18.43 3.21
C ILE A 2 9.63 17.46 2.70
N GLU A 3 9.26 16.57 1.78
CA GLU A 3 10.22 15.60 1.24
C GLU A 3 11.03 16.24 0.09
N LEU A 4 12.36 16.21 0.19
CA LEU A 4 13.27 16.65 -0.86
C LEU A 4 14.00 15.46 -1.49
N LYS A 5 13.93 15.40 -2.81
CA LYS A 5 14.59 14.38 -3.63
C LYS A 5 16.00 14.79 -4.08
N ASP A 6 16.35 16.07 -3.94
CA ASP A 6 17.60 16.63 -4.44
C ASP A 6 18.17 17.69 -3.47
N PRO A 7 19.49 17.68 -3.18
CA PRO A 7 20.15 18.65 -2.28
C PRO A 7 20.06 20.10 -2.75
N SER A 8 20.12 20.35 -4.06
CA SER A 8 20.07 21.71 -4.63
C SER A 8 18.78 22.48 -4.27
N LEU A 9 17.74 21.78 -3.84
CA LEU A 9 16.46 22.36 -3.44
C LEU A 9 16.45 22.91 -2.01
N VAL A 10 17.41 22.53 -1.15
CA VAL A 10 17.43 22.92 0.28
C VAL A 10 17.43 24.44 0.44
N ALA A 11 18.30 25.14 -0.29
CA ALA A 11 18.40 26.59 -0.20
C ALA A 11 17.12 27.31 -0.69
N ALA A 12 16.45 26.75 -1.71
CA ALA A 12 15.19 27.28 -2.21
C ALA A 12 14.06 27.14 -1.18
N VAL A 13 13.99 25.97 -0.53
CA VAL A 13 13.02 25.68 0.53
C VAL A 13 13.26 26.56 1.75
N ALA A 14 14.53 26.72 2.18
CA ALA A 14 14.89 27.62 3.28
C ALA A 14 14.38 29.05 3.05
N ARG A 15 14.62 29.60 1.84
CA ARG A 15 14.14 30.94 1.46
C ARG A 15 12.61 31.04 1.44
N ALA A 16 11.93 29.99 0.99
CA ALA A 16 10.46 29.97 0.97
C ALA A 16 9.89 29.95 2.39
N LEU A 17 10.45 29.13 3.28
CA LEU A 17 10.02 29.01 4.67
C LEU A 17 10.28 30.28 5.48
N ALA A 18 11.41 30.97 5.23
CA ALA A 18 11.73 32.25 5.87
C ALA A 18 10.73 33.38 5.53
N ARG A 19 9.97 33.25 4.44
CA ARG A 19 8.95 34.23 4.02
C ARG A 19 7.58 33.98 4.64
N LEU A 20 7.38 32.89 5.39
CA LEU A 20 6.09 32.60 6.01
C LEU A 20 5.80 33.62 7.11
N ALA A 21 4.62 34.24 7.05
CA ALA A 21 4.18 35.22 8.05
C ALA A 21 4.01 34.63 9.46
N ARG A 22 3.86 33.30 9.57
CA ARG A 22 3.77 32.56 10.83
C ARG A 22 4.67 31.32 10.75
N PRO A 23 5.54 31.08 11.75
CA PRO A 23 6.30 29.85 11.83
C PRO A 23 5.36 28.64 11.90
N VAL A 24 5.59 27.65 11.04
CA VAL A 24 4.89 26.37 11.06
C VAL A 24 5.91 25.28 11.40
N PRO A 25 5.66 24.37 12.34
CA PRO A 25 6.56 23.24 12.58
C PRO A 25 6.70 22.38 11.31
N PHE A 26 7.94 22.09 10.92
CA PHE A 26 8.23 21.24 9.76
C PHE A 26 9.49 20.41 10.00
N HIS A 27 9.63 19.36 9.18
CA HIS A 27 10.89 18.67 8.96
C HIS A 27 11.14 18.60 7.46
N VAL A 28 12.37 18.86 7.05
CA VAL A 28 12.90 18.55 5.71
C VAL A 28 13.29 17.08 5.71
N ALA A 29 12.52 16.25 5.01
CA ALA A 29 12.71 14.81 4.96
C ALA A 29 13.41 14.37 3.68
N SER A 30 14.31 13.40 3.76
CA SER A 30 14.92 12.80 2.56
C SER A 30 15.46 11.41 2.82
N PHE A 31 15.51 10.59 1.78
CA PHE A 31 16.27 9.33 1.75
C PHE A 31 17.78 9.55 1.55
N HIS A 32 18.19 10.77 1.19
CA HIS A 32 19.59 11.09 0.92
C HIS A 32 20.22 11.79 2.12
N ARG A 33 21.24 11.13 2.73
CA ARG A 33 22.00 11.70 3.85
C ARG A 33 22.60 13.07 3.53
N SER A 34 23.03 13.31 2.29
CA SER A 34 23.54 14.62 1.85
C SER A 34 22.51 15.73 2.01
N VAL A 35 21.25 15.48 1.65
CA VAL A 35 20.15 16.44 1.82
C VAL A 35 19.91 16.72 3.31
N CYS A 36 19.95 15.70 4.16
CA CYS A 36 19.79 15.88 5.60
C CYS A 36 20.92 16.72 6.20
N LEU A 37 22.16 16.53 5.76
CA LEU A 37 23.32 17.33 6.21
C LEU A 37 23.20 18.79 5.74
N GLU A 38 22.85 19.02 4.48
CA GLU A 38 22.65 20.38 3.96
C GLU A 38 21.49 21.11 4.66
N ALA A 39 20.38 20.42 4.90
CA ALA A 39 19.26 20.97 5.66
C ALA A 39 19.68 21.35 7.08
N ARG A 40 20.44 20.48 7.77
CA ARG A 40 21.00 20.76 9.09
C ARG A 40 21.91 21.98 9.06
N ASP A 41 22.82 22.06 8.10
CA ASP A 41 23.79 23.17 7.96
C ASP A 41 23.10 24.49 7.63
N ALA A 42 21.91 24.43 7.00
CA ALA A 42 21.01 25.55 6.81
C ALA A 42 20.12 25.86 8.04
N ASN A 43 20.35 25.23 9.20
CA ASN A 43 19.55 25.33 10.42
C ASN A 43 18.07 24.92 10.26
N LEU A 44 17.78 24.00 9.33
CA LEU A 44 16.45 23.42 9.16
C LEU A 44 16.35 22.09 9.94
N PRO A 45 15.20 21.79 10.60
CA PRO A 45 14.98 20.48 11.18
C PRO A 45 14.97 19.41 10.08
N ALA A 46 15.91 18.46 10.16
CA ALA A 46 16.08 17.40 9.18
C ALA A 46 15.46 16.09 9.65
N MET A 47 14.97 15.30 8.71
CA MET A 47 14.47 13.94 8.92
C MET A 47 15.12 12.99 7.91
N LEU A 48 15.79 11.96 8.39
CA LEU A 48 16.29 10.89 7.52
C LEU A 48 15.20 9.84 7.31
N LEU A 49 14.95 9.46 6.05
CA LEU A 49 14.01 8.42 5.66
C LEU A 49 14.76 7.17 5.23
N ALA A 50 14.26 6.00 5.64
CA ALA A 50 14.77 4.70 5.21
C ALA A 50 13.63 3.69 5.11
N GLU A 51 13.87 2.56 4.44
CA GLU A 51 12.92 1.43 4.45
C GLU A 51 12.83 0.83 5.86
N GLU A 52 13.98 0.59 6.50
CA GLU A 52 14.10 -0.05 7.81
C GLU A 52 15.07 0.73 8.71
N ALA A 53 14.95 0.55 10.03
CA ALA A 53 15.87 1.12 11.00
C ALA A 53 17.18 0.31 11.04
N GLY A 54 18.30 0.94 10.69
CA GLY A 54 19.64 0.34 10.75
C GLY A 54 20.53 0.96 11.83
N GLU A 55 21.51 0.21 12.33
CA GLU A 55 22.49 0.73 13.29
C GLU A 55 23.36 1.85 12.68
N ASP A 56 23.68 1.74 11.38
CA ASP A 56 24.39 2.77 10.64
C ASP A 56 23.61 4.09 10.59
N ASP A 57 22.29 4.01 10.41
CA ASP A 57 21.41 5.19 10.44
C ASP A 57 21.27 5.75 11.84
N ARG A 58 21.19 4.89 12.87
CA ARG A 58 21.16 5.31 14.27
C ARG A 58 22.41 6.08 14.66
N ARG A 59 23.61 5.60 14.27
CA ARG A 59 24.87 6.33 14.45
C ARG A 59 24.89 7.64 13.68
N PHE A 60 24.47 7.63 12.41
CA PHE A 60 24.39 8.84 11.59
C PHE A 60 23.50 9.93 12.23
N VAL A 61 22.30 9.55 12.66
CA VAL A 61 21.33 10.45 13.30
C VAL A 61 21.91 11.05 14.59
N ARG A 62 22.58 10.24 15.41
CA ARG A 62 23.25 10.68 16.64
C ARG A 62 24.41 11.64 16.34
N ASP A 63 25.34 11.22 15.50
CA ASP A 63 26.60 11.92 15.25
C ASP A 63 26.38 13.26 14.54
N HIS A 64 25.33 13.34 13.72
CA HIS A 64 24.95 14.55 12.99
C HIS A 64 23.77 15.31 13.58
N ARG A 65 23.23 14.87 14.73
CA ARG A 65 22.11 15.50 15.45
C ARG A 65 20.88 15.72 14.56
N ILE A 66 20.53 14.73 13.76
CA ILE A 66 19.32 14.76 12.94
C ILE A 66 18.09 14.64 13.85
N GLN A 67 17.11 15.53 13.67
CA GLN A 67 16.02 15.71 14.62
C GLN A 67 14.94 14.61 14.53
N ALA A 68 14.82 13.96 13.38
CA ALA A 68 13.83 12.90 13.18
C ALA A 68 14.32 11.77 12.27
N TYR A 69 13.74 10.58 12.45
CA TYR A 69 13.98 9.41 11.61
C TYR A 69 12.66 8.75 11.24
N GLY A 70 12.47 8.41 9.96
CA GLY A 70 11.24 7.84 9.44
C GLY A 70 11.45 6.52 8.70
N THR A 71 10.72 5.47 9.08
CA THR A 71 10.78 4.16 8.39
C THR A 71 9.52 3.84 7.61
N ALA A 72 9.60 2.89 6.67
CA ALA A 72 8.42 2.27 6.07
C ALA A 72 7.58 1.52 7.13
N PRO A 73 6.37 1.01 6.79
CA PRO A 73 5.61 0.15 7.69
C PRO A 73 6.46 -1.03 8.16
N ARG A 74 6.35 -1.37 9.46
CA ARG A 74 7.17 -2.39 10.15
C ARG A 74 8.69 -2.13 10.16
N GLY A 75 9.18 -1.04 9.58
CA GLY A 75 10.62 -0.73 9.51
C GLY A 75 11.31 -0.52 10.86
N TRP A 76 10.54 -0.30 11.93
CA TRP A 76 11.03 -0.26 13.32
C TRP A 76 11.23 -1.64 13.96
N HIS A 77 10.84 -2.74 13.33
CA HIS A 77 10.90 -4.09 13.91
C HIS A 77 12.28 -4.73 13.91
N THR A 78 13.28 -4.04 13.40
CA THR A 78 14.67 -4.48 13.42
C THR A 78 15.28 -4.42 14.83
N PRO A 79 16.37 -5.16 15.12
CA PRO A 79 17.10 -5.00 16.37
C PRO A 79 17.53 -3.55 16.66
N ALA A 80 17.96 -2.80 15.63
CA ALA A 80 18.33 -1.39 15.78
C ALA A 80 17.11 -0.47 16.01
N GLY A 81 15.95 -0.79 15.42
CA GLY A 81 14.71 -0.03 15.61
C GLY A 81 14.13 -0.13 17.03
N ARG A 82 14.45 -1.21 17.75
CA ARG A 82 14.06 -1.42 19.17
C ARG A 82 15.01 -0.77 20.17
N ALA A 83 16.19 -0.33 19.72
CA ALA A 83 17.12 0.42 20.57
C ALA A 83 16.60 1.84 20.85
N ASP A 84 17.28 2.56 21.74
CA ASP A 84 16.98 3.98 21.97
C ASP A 84 17.48 4.84 20.80
N TRP A 85 16.61 5.74 20.34
CA TRP A 85 16.88 6.70 19.28
C TRP A 85 16.91 8.12 19.87
N PRO A 86 17.94 8.93 19.56
CA PRO A 86 18.09 10.28 20.10
C PRO A 86 17.27 11.33 19.32
N CYS A 87 16.19 10.92 18.66
CA CYS A 87 15.42 11.74 17.72
C CYS A 87 13.94 11.37 17.75
N GLU A 88 13.10 12.16 17.09
CA GLU A 88 11.70 11.80 16.86
C GLU A 88 11.60 10.55 15.97
N ARG A 89 10.71 9.64 16.35
CA ARG A 89 10.44 8.41 15.60
C ARG A 89 9.18 8.58 14.75
N TRP A 90 9.32 8.43 13.45
CA TRP A 90 8.23 8.54 12.49
C TRP A 90 8.07 7.26 11.69
N SER A 91 6.88 7.04 11.14
CA SER A 91 6.64 6.02 10.11
C SER A 91 6.01 6.65 8.88
N TRP A 92 6.23 6.07 7.71
CA TRP A 92 5.68 6.59 6.48
C TRP A 92 4.90 5.61 5.62
N SER A 93 3.94 6.16 4.87
CA SER A 93 3.01 5.43 4.00
C SER A 93 2.24 4.31 4.72
N LEU A 94 1.71 4.61 5.91
CA LEU A 94 0.88 3.69 6.68
C LEU A 94 -0.56 3.73 6.16
N ASP A 95 -0.92 2.87 5.23
CA ASP A 95 -2.26 2.81 4.65
C ASP A 95 -3.04 1.58 5.10
N ASP A 96 -2.35 0.48 5.41
CA ASP A 96 -2.94 -0.77 5.89
C ASP A 96 -3.57 -0.58 7.29
N PRO A 97 -4.78 -1.12 7.55
CA PRO A 97 -5.43 -1.00 8.86
C PRO A 97 -4.62 -1.59 10.03
N GLY A 98 -3.90 -2.70 9.81
CA GLY A 98 -3.04 -3.33 10.81
C GLY A 98 -1.82 -2.47 11.13
N ASP A 99 -1.14 -1.97 10.09
CA ASP A 99 0.01 -1.07 10.25
C ASP A 99 -0.38 0.23 11.00
N LEU A 100 -1.55 0.80 10.68
CA LEU A 100 -2.09 1.96 11.39
C LEU A 100 -2.38 1.66 12.87
N LEU A 101 -2.92 0.47 13.17
CA LEU A 101 -3.22 0.06 14.54
C LEU A 101 -1.95 -0.12 15.36
N GLU A 102 -0.94 -0.78 14.77
CA GLU A 102 0.37 -0.93 15.39
C GLU A 102 0.98 0.43 15.68
N ALA A 103 1.03 1.32 14.68
CA ALA A 103 1.58 2.66 14.82
C ALA A 103 0.87 3.51 15.90
N CYS A 104 -0.45 3.36 16.05
CA CYS A 104 -1.20 4.04 17.11
C CYS A 104 -0.97 3.46 18.51
N ARG A 105 -0.42 2.25 18.64
CA ARG A 105 -0.11 1.60 19.92
C ARG A 105 1.31 1.84 20.40
N VAL A 106 2.23 2.25 19.52
CA VAL A 106 3.63 2.51 19.85
C VAL A 106 3.91 4.01 20.02
N PRO A 107 4.96 4.41 20.77
CA PRO A 107 5.30 5.81 21.01
C PRO A 107 6.02 6.44 19.80
N LEU A 108 5.33 6.54 18.66
CA LEU A 108 5.78 7.33 17.51
C LEU A 108 5.43 8.80 17.73
N PHE A 109 6.28 9.70 17.24
CA PHE A 109 5.98 11.12 17.17
C PHE A 109 4.85 11.39 16.16
N GLY A 110 4.89 10.69 15.03
CA GLY A 110 3.85 10.79 14.01
C GLY A 110 4.04 9.81 12.86
N PHE A 111 3.06 9.77 11.95
CA PHE A 111 3.14 9.02 10.71
C PHE A 111 2.38 9.73 9.59
N ASN A 112 2.73 9.46 8.33
CA ASN A 112 1.89 9.85 7.18
C ASN A 112 1.11 8.66 6.62
N THR A 113 -0.07 8.97 6.10
CA THR A 113 -1.03 8.03 5.53
C THR A 113 -1.77 8.72 4.40
N ASN A 114 -2.15 7.95 3.39
CA ASN A 114 -3.11 8.36 2.36
C ASN A 114 -4.56 8.18 2.84
N GLU A 115 -4.76 7.60 4.04
CA GLU A 115 -6.06 7.17 4.57
C GLU A 115 -6.39 7.89 5.90
N PRO A 116 -6.49 9.24 5.90
CA PRO A 116 -6.57 10.03 7.12
C PRO A 116 -7.82 9.72 7.96
N ARG A 117 -8.94 9.37 7.32
CA ARG A 117 -10.17 8.99 8.04
C ARG A 117 -10.00 7.68 8.79
N ARG A 118 -9.38 6.67 8.16
CA ARG A 118 -9.04 5.39 8.78
C ARG A 118 -8.11 5.62 9.98
N ALA A 119 -7.03 6.38 9.78
CA ALA A 119 -6.08 6.69 10.85
C ALA A 119 -6.74 7.37 12.07
N LEU A 120 -7.65 8.32 11.86
CA LEU A 120 -8.41 8.95 12.94
C LEU A 120 -9.31 7.95 13.69
N ALA A 121 -9.98 7.05 12.96
CA ALA A 121 -10.80 6.00 13.56
C ALA A 121 -9.96 4.99 14.36
N VAL A 122 -8.80 4.58 13.84
CA VAL A 122 -7.86 3.69 14.53
C VAL A 122 -7.27 4.35 15.78
N ARG A 123 -6.93 5.64 15.71
CA ARG A 123 -6.51 6.40 16.90
C ARG A 123 -7.60 6.47 17.96
N ALA A 124 -8.86 6.64 17.54
CA ALA A 124 -10.00 6.58 18.46
C ALA A 124 -10.20 5.17 19.05
N LEU A 125 -10.02 4.12 18.25
CA LEU A 125 -10.03 2.73 18.69
C LEU A 125 -9.04 2.51 19.84
N VAL A 126 -7.76 2.82 19.64
CA VAL A 126 -6.72 2.64 20.67
C VAL A 126 -7.03 3.44 21.93
N ARG A 127 -7.61 4.64 21.80
CA ARG A 127 -8.04 5.44 22.96
C ARG A 127 -9.17 4.77 23.77
N PHE A 128 -10.10 4.07 23.10
CA PHE A 128 -11.21 3.41 23.76
C PHE A 128 -10.87 2.00 24.27
N SER A 129 -9.83 1.37 23.71
CA SER A 129 -9.36 0.03 24.10
C SER A 129 -7.84 0.01 24.31
N PRO A 130 -7.30 0.79 25.27
CA PRO A 130 -5.85 0.92 25.46
C PRO A 130 -5.18 -0.39 25.91
N GLU A 131 -5.92 -1.32 26.49
CA GLU A 131 -5.42 -2.64 26.91
C GLU A 131 -5.55 -3.71 25.82
N ASP A 132 -6.29 -3.44 24.74
CA ASP A 132 -6.42 -4.39 23.66
C ASP A 132 -5.11 -4.53 22.89
N ARG A 133 -4.63 -5.77 22.78
CA ARG A 133 -3.43 -6.16 22.02
C ARG A 133 -3.77 -7.03 20.80
N GLY A 134 -5.04 -7.34 20.60
CA GLY A 134 -5.48 -8.17 19.47
C GLY A 134 -5.29 -7.48 18.12
N PRO A 135 -5.54 -8.22 17.02
CA PRO A 135 -5.44 -7.70 15.66
C PRO A 135 -6.50 -6.63 15.39
N TYR A 136 -6.42 -6.01 14.20
CA TYR A 136 -7.40 -5.05 13.74
C TYR A 136 -8.83 -5.66 13.81
N PRO A 137 -9.84 -4.94 14.33
CA PRO A 137 -11.16 -5.52 14.62
C PRO A 137 -11.94 -6.06 13.43
N LEU A 138 -11.55 -5.72 12.21
CA LEU A 138 -12.20 -6.18 10.98
C LEU A 138 -11.16 -6.87 10.10
N GLN A 139 -11.25 -8.20 10.00
CA GLN A 139 -10.37 -8.99 9.17
C GLN A 139 -11.11 -9.37 7.89
N VAL A 140 -10.50 -9.05 6.75
CA VAL A 140 -10.99 -9.37 5.41
C VAL A 140 -9.86 -10.01 4.61
N PRO A 141 -10.16 -10.93 3.68
CA PRO A 141 -9.13 -11.53 2.84
C PRO A 141 -8.74 -10.57 1.70
N ALA A 142 -7.59 -10.85 1.09
CA ALA A 142 -7.33 -10.38 -0.26
C ALA A 142 -8.15 -11.21 -1.27
N LEU A 143 -8.62 -10.56 -2.32
CA LEU A 143 -9.42 -11.16 -3.39
C LEU A 143 -8.52 -11.47 -4.58
N GLU A 144 -8.16 -12.74 -4.76
CA GLU A 144 -7.31 -13.13 -5.88
C GLU A 144 -8.06 -12.97 -7.21
N VAL A 145 -7.49 -12.18 -8.11
CA VAL A 145 -7.99 -12.00 -9.47
C VAL A 145 -7.29 -13.04 -10.34
N GLU A 146 -7.92 -14.20 -10.47
CA GLU A 146 -7.46 -15.24 -11.38
C GLU A 146 -7.56 -14.74 -12.83
N ARG A 147 -6.51 -14.99 -13.61
CA ARG A 147 -6.69 -15.04 -15.05
C ARG A 147 -7.25 -16.41 -15.39
N ALA A 148 -8.38 -16.46 -16.10
CA ALA A 148 -8.78 -17.66 -16.81
C ALA A 148 -7.53 -18.24 -17.49
N ALA A 149 -7.21 -19.48 -17.13
CA ALA A 149 -5.97 -20.13 -17.53
C ALA A 149 -5.73 -19.93 -19.03
N GLN A 150 -4.47 -19.65 -19.37
CA GLN A 150 -3.96 -19.64 -20.74
C GLN A 150 -4.43 -20.90 -21.48
N GLY A 151 -5.50 -20.81 -22.30
CA GLY A 151 -5.95 -21.95 -23.10
C GLY A 151 -7.40 -21.98 -23.57
N SER A 152 -8.36 -21.36 -22.88
CA SER A 152 -9.76 -21.38 -23.34
C SER A 152 -10.08 -20.18 -24.24
N GLN A 153 -10.06 -20.43 -25.56
CA GLN A 153 -10.89 -19.68 -26.51
C GLN A 153 -12.36 -19.85 -26.09
N GLY A 154 -12.81 -19.01 -25.17
CA GLY A 154 -14.21 -18.91 -24.76
C GLY A 154 -14.61 -17.45 -24.84
N THR A 155 -15.48 -17.14 -25.78
CA THR A 155 -16.10 -15.84 -26.08
C THR A 155 -16.89 -15.20 -24.93
N GLN A 156 -16.77 -15.69 -23.68
CA GLN A 156 -17.42 -15.12 -22.50
C GLN A 156 -16.56 -14.06 -21.78
N GLY A 157 -15.26 -13.93 -22.09
CA GLY A 157 -14.36 -12.98 -21.43
C GLY A 157 -14.35 -11.56 -22.00
N ALA A 158 -15.04 -11.28 -23.12
CA ALA A 158 -14.99 -9.98 -23.78
C ALA A 158 -15.93 -8.92 -23.16
N GLU A 159 -16.95 -9.35 -22.39
CA GLU A 159 -17.93 -8.45 -21.78
C GLU A 159 -17.65 -8.14 -20.30
N GLN A 160 -16.77 -8.91 -19.66
CA GLN A 160 -16.39 -8.71 -18.26
C GLN A 160 -14.99 -8.10 -18.18
N GLY A 161 -14.83 -7.01 -17.41
CA GLY A 161 -13.54 -6.33 -17.28
C GLY A 161 -12.47 -7.22 -16.64
N GLU A 162 -11.20 -7.05 -17.04
CA GLU A 162 -10.06 -7.88 -16.59
C GLU A 162 -9.78 -7.86 -15.08
N TRP A 163 -10.42 -6.96 -14.35
CA TRP A 163 -10.33 -6.80 -12.90
C TRP A 163 -11.65 -7.17 -12.20
N SER A 164 -12.25 -8.26 -12.67
CA SER A 164 -13.51 -8.83 -12.19
C SER A 164 -13.34 -10.29 -11.76
N GLY A 165 -14.28 -10.78 -10.96
CA GLY A 165 -14.28 -12.15 -10.48
C GLY A 165 -15.50 -12.50 -9.63
N ARG A 166 -15.45 -13.70 -9.07
CA ARG A 166 -16.39 -14.19 -8.05
C ARG A 166 -15.58 -14.71 -6.88
N TRP A 167 -15.91 -14.24 -5.69
CA TRP A 167 -15.22 -14.59 -4.46
C TRP A 167 -16.23 -15.03 -3.40
N GLU A 168 -15.91 -16.13 -2.74
CA GLU A 168 -16.63 -16.63 -1.58
C GLU A 168 -15.65 -16.64 -0.41
N PHE A 169 -15.98 -15.92 0.65
CA PHE A 169 -15.08 -15.73 1.77
C PHE A 169 -15.82 -15.48 3.08
N GLU A 170 -15.10 -15.64 4.18
CA GLU A 170 -15.55 -15.26 5.52
C GLU A 170 -14.83 -13.97 5.92
N LEU A 171 -15.58 -12.94 6.31
CA LEU A 171 -15.03 -11.81 7.05
C LEU A 171 -15.20 -12.03 8.54
N ARG A 172 -14.29 -11.52 9.36
CA ARG A 172 -14.38 -11.62 10.82
C ARG A 172 -14.43 -10.26 11.48
N ALA A 173 -15.38 -10.10 12.39
CA ALA A 173 -15.53 -8.91 13.21
C ALA A 173 -15.30 -9.28 14.67
N ARG A 174 -14.33 -8.60 15.30
CA ARG A 174 -13.99 -8.76 16.71
C ARG A 174 -14.44 -7.54 17.51
N ASN A 175 -14.88 -7.76 18.74
CA ASN A 175 -15.06 -6.71 19.72
C ASN A 175 -13.75 -6.43 20.46
N PRO A 176 -13.09 -5.28 20.27
CA PRO A 176 -11.85 -4.96 20.99
C PRO A 176 -12.11 -4.46 22.43
N PHE A 177 -13.36 -4.21 22.82
CA PHE A 177 -13.71 -3.60 24.09
C PHE A 177 -14.03 -4.63 25.18
N ALA A 178 -13.87 -4.21 26.43
CA ALA A 178 -14.23 -4.99 27.62
C ALA A 178 -15.74 -4.98 27.95
N TRP A 179 -16.58 -4.58 26.99
CA TRP A 179 -18.04 -4.50 27.14
C TRP A 179 -18.71 -4.93 25.83
N PRO A 180 -19.96 -5.41 25.87
CA PRO A 180 -20.66 -5.87 24.69
C PRO A 180 -20.96 -4.74 23.70
N VAL A 181 -20.93 -5.07 22.41
CA VAL A 181 -21.23 -4.13 21.31
C VAL A 181 -22.18 -4.74 20.28
N LYS A 182 -22.90 -3.87 19.59
CA LYS A 182 -23.61 -4.23 18.35
C LYS A 182 -22.75 -3.83 17.16
N ALA A 183 -22.31 -4.80 16.37
CA ALA A 183 -21.57 -4.58 15.14
C ALA A 183 -22.53 -4.56 13.95
N ALA A 184 -22.44 -3.54 13.09
CA ALA A 184 -23.13 -3.49 11.81
C ALA A 184 -22.10 -3.46 10.67
N LEU A 185 -22.20 -4.42 9.76
CA LEU A 185 -21.25 -4.64 8.67
C LEU A 185 -21.90 -4.29 7.33
N ALA A 186 -21.15 -3.60 6.48
CA ALA A 186 -21.61 -3.24 5.13
C ALA A 186 -20.43 -3.17 4.15
N LEU A 187 -20.69 -3.44 2.88
CA LEU A 187 -19.72 -3.23 1.80
C LEU A 187 -19.93 -1.87 1.14
N VAL A 188 -18.83 -1.17 0.87
CA VAL A 188 -18.80 0.05 0.07
C VAL A 188 -17.98 -0.21 -1.18
N ALA A 189 -18.61 -0.17 -2.34
CA ALA A 189 -17.93 -0.19 -3.61
C ALA A 189 -17.32 1.19 -3.89
N ARG A 190 -15.99 1.29 -3.98
CA ARG A 190 -15.26 2.53 -4.30
C ARG A 190 -14.86 2.62 -5.80
N GLY A 191 -15.16 1.57 -6.57
CA GLY A 191 -14.98 1.49 -8.02
C GLY A 191 -15.49 0.15 -8.52
N GLY A 192 -15.95 0.09 -9.77
CA GLY A 192 -16.57 -1.12 -10.35
C GLY A 192 -18.01 -1.36 -9.89
N ALA A 193 -18.58 -2.48 -10.35
CA ALA A 193 -19.94 -2.91 -10.05
C ALA A 193 -19.92 -4.30 -9.42
N PHE A 194 -20.60 -4.45 -8.28
CA PHE A 194 -20.61 -5.68 -7.50
C PHE A 194 -22.00 -6.06 -7.04
N GLN A 195 -22.30 -7.34 -7.13
CA GLN A 195 -23.39 -8.02 -6.43
C GLN A 195 -22.83 -8.65 -5.17
N VAL A 196 -23.51 -8.43 -4.04
CA VAL A 196 -23.08 -8.90 -2.72
C VAL A 196 -24.20 -9.71 -2.08
N THR A 197 -23.85 -10.89 -1.56
CA THR A 197 -24.71 -11.72 -0.72
C THR A 197 -24.05 -11.89 0.65
N GLY A 198 -24.84 -11.85 1.73
CA GLY A 198 -24.34 -11.95 3.12
C GLY A 198 -24.08 -10.59 3.81
N LEU A 199 -24.13 -9.48 3.07
CA LEU A 199 -24.08 -8.12 3.62
C LEU A 199 -25.24 -7.27 3.09
N PRO A 200 -25.76 -6.30 3.89
CA PRO A 200 -25.31 -5.93 5.23
C PRO A 200 -25.67 -6.98 6.29
N ALA A 201 -24.87 -7.04 7.37
CA ALA A 201 -25.06 -7.97 8.49
C ALA A 201 -25.00 -7.24 9.84
N THR A 202 -25.60 -7.83 10.87
CA THR A 202 -25.55 -7.32 12.24
C THR A 202 -25.17 -8.44 13.19
N LEU A 203 -24.25 -8.17 14.09
CA LEU A 203 -23.76 -9.10 15.11
C LEU A 203 -23.94 -8.47 16.50
N ALA A 204 -24.26 -9.31 17.48
CA ALA A 204 -24.11 -8.98 18.89
C ALA A 204 -22.83 -9.67 19.36
N LEU A 205 -21.83 -8.87 19.76
CA LEU A 205 -20.52 -9.36 20.18
C LEU A 205 -20.36 -9.06 21.68
N ASP A 206 -20.12 -10.09 22.47
CA ASP A 206 -19.73 -9.94 23.87
C ASP A 206 -18.32 -9.33 23.97
N ALA A 207 -17.91 -8.97 25.19
CA ALA A 207 -16.58 -8.43 25.43
C ALA A 207 -15.51 -9.38 24.87
N HIS A 208 -14.62 -8.85 24.02
CA HIS A 208 -13.53 -9.63 23.39
C HIS A 208 -13.96 -10.76 22.44
N ASP A 209 -15.26 -10.89 22.13
CA ASP A 209 -15.79 -11.90 21.21
C ASP A 209 -15.42 -11.62 19.74
N GLU A 210 -15.42 -12.66 18.92
CA GLU A 210 -15.18 -12.61 17.47
C GLU A 210 -16.19 -13.50 16.74
N GLN A 211 -16.81 -12.98 15.68
CA GLN A 211 -17.72 -13.75 14.84
C GLN A 211 -17.45 -13.54 13.35
N GLY A 212 -17.64 -14.61 12.59
CA GLY A 212 -17.51 -14.64 11.13
C GLY A 212 -18.84 -14.40 10.40
N VAL A 213 -18.76 -13.82 9.21
CA VAL A 213 -19.90 -13.69 8.27
C VAL A 213 -19.46 -14.17 6.90
N SER A 214 -20.16 -15.17 6.38
CA SER A 214 -19.94 -15.65 5.01
C SER A 214 -20.49 -14.66 3.99
N VAL A 215 -19.67 -14.30 3.01
CA VAL A 215 -19.98 -13.32 1.97
C VAL A 215 -19.65 -13.90 0.61
N THR A 216 -20.55 -13.66 -0.34
CA THR A 216 -20.27 -13.86 -1.77
C THR A 216 -20.24 -12.51 -2.46
N LEU A 217 -19.16 -12.24 -3.18
CA LEU A 217 -18.96 -11.05 -3.97
C LEU A 217 -18.80 -11.45 -5.45
N HIS A 218 -19.58 -10.85 -6.34
CA HIS A 218 -19.47 -11.09 -7.78
C HIS A 218 -19.45 -9.76 -8.52
N GLY A 219 -18.50 -9.58 -9.44
CA GLY A 219 -18.38 -8.37 -10.26
C GLY A 219 -16.96 -7.84 -10.30
N GLY A 220 -16.82 -6.54 -10.62
CA GLY A 220 -15.52 -5.89 -10.72
C GLY A 220 -15.49 -4.71 -11.67
N SER A 221 -14.33 -4.53 -12.31
CA SER A 221 -14.03 -3.39 -13.18
C SER A 221 -13.06 -3.78 -14.30
N TRP A 222 -12.90 -2.91 -15.29
CA TRP A 222 -11.86 -3.07 -16.32
C TRP A 222 -10.47 -2.67 -15.79
N SER A 223 -10.42 -1.61 -14.99
CA SER A 223 -9.21 -1.08 -14.39
C SER A 223 -9.16 -1.40 -12.88
N PRO A 224 -7.97 -1.47 -12.26
CA PRO A 224 -7.82 -1.71 -10.84
C PRO A 224 -8.67 -0.82 -9.93
N HIS A 225 -8.79 0.50 -10.18
CA HIS A 225 -9.62 1.41 -9.38
C HIS A 225 -9.41 1.31 -7.86
N GLU A 226 -10.16 2.07 -7.05
CA GLU A 226 -10.13 1.87 -5.61
C GLU A 226 -10.80 0.53 -5.29
N ASP A 227 -10.19 -0.26 -4.42
CA ASP A 227 -10.75 -1.54 -4.01
C ASP A 227 -12.01 -1.34 -3.15
N PRO A 228 -13.00 -2.26 -3.23
CA PRO A 228 -14.13 -2.23 -2.33
C PRO A 228 -13.66 -2.32 -0.88
N SER A 229 -14.42 -1.78 0.05
CA SER A 229 -14.08 -1.83 1.48
C SER A 229 -15.25 -2.35 2.28
N VAL A 230 -14.96 -3.13 3.31
CA VAL A 230 -15.95 -3.48 4.33
C VAL A 230 -15.86 -2.44 5.45
N LEU A 231 -17.01 -1.96 5.88
CA LEU A 231 -17.16 -1.12 7.07
C LEU A 231 -17.70 -1.96 8.22
N VAL A 232 -17.20 -1.72 9.42
CA VAL A 232 -17.83 -2.16 10.66
C VAL A 232 -18.14 -0.95 11.53
N ARG A 233 -19.41 -0.80 11.91
CA ARG A 233 -19.84 0.14 12.95
C ARG A 233 -20.04 -0.61 14.26
N LEU A 234 -19.16 -0.37 15.22
CA LEU A 234 -19.27 -0.89 16.58
C LEU A 234 -20.03 0.13 17.44
N ALA A 235 -21.20 -0.23 17.93
CA ALA A 235 -22.04 0.64 18.76
C ALA A 235 -22.24 0.09 20.17
N TRP A 236 -22.16 0.95 21.17
CA TRP A 236 -22.31 0.58 22.58
C TRP A 236 -22.97 1.68 23.40
N ARG A 237 -23.32 1.36 24.64
CA ARG A 237 -23.79 2.33 25.63
C ARG A 237 -22.70 2.60 26.66
N HIS A 238 -22.52 3.86 27.02
CA HIS A 238 -21.66 4.30 28.10
C HIS A 238 -22.48 5.17 29.06
N GLY A 239 -23.00 4.56 30.12
CA GLY A 239 -24.06 5.16 30.94
C GLY A 239 -25.33 5.40 30.11
N ARG A 240 -25.83 6.64 30.08
CA ARG A 240 -27.01 7.03 29.26
C ARG A 240 -26.68 7.39 27.81
N ALA A 241 -25.41 7.56 27.46
CA ALA A 241 -25.00 7.98 26.12
C ALA A 241 -24.77 6.77 25.20
N SER A 242 -25.24 6.88 23.95
CA SER A 242 -24.87 5.95 22.88
C SER A 242 -23.59 6.44 22.21
N ARG A 243 -22.64 5.52 21.99
CA ARG A 243 -21.40 5.78 21.27
C ARG A 243 -21.27 4.80 20.11
N ALA A 244 -20.53 5.22 19.09
CA ALA A 244 -20.18 4.35 17.98
C ALA A 244 -18.80 4.69 17.42
N LEU A 245 -18.14 3.68 16.86
CA LEU A 245 -16.91 3.80 16.11
C LEU A 245 -17.09 3.08 14.77
N VAL A 246 -16.67 3.72 13.68
CA VAL A 246 -16.71 3.12 12.34
C VAL A 246 -15.27 2.87 11.92
N LEU A 247 -14.99 1.62 11.56
CA LEU A 247 -13.70 1.15 11.04
C LEU A 247 -13.93 0.61 9.63
N ASP A 248 -12.90 0.69 8.80
CA ASP A 248 -12.90 0.09 7.47
C ASP A 248 -11.70 -0.82 7.25
N ALA A 249 -11.87 -1.79 6.36
CA ALA A 249 -10.80 -2.65 5.85
C ALA A 249 -11.00 -2.85 4.33
N PRO A 250 -9.99 -2.57 3.49
CA PRO A 250 -10.08 -2.75 2.05
C PRO A 250 -10.05 -4.25 1.68
N LEU A 251 -10.94 -4.65 0.77
CA LEU A 251 -10.90 -5.95 0.09
C LEU A 251 -9.95 -5.85 -1.09
N GLU A 252 -8.65 -5.88 -0.81
CA GLU A 252 -7.60 -5.74 -1.83
C GLU A 252 -7.76 -6.79 -2.93
N ARG A 253 -8.03 -6.36 -4.16
CA ARG A 253 -7.99 -7.27 -5.31
C ARG A 253 -6.55 -7.39 -5.76
N VAL A 254 -6.03 -8.61 -5.78
CA VAL A 254 -4.60 -8.87 -6.03
C VAL A 254 -4.42 -9.84 -7.18
N ARG A 255 -3.42 -9.56 -8.02
CA ARG A 255 -2.89 -10.55 -8.97
C ARG A 255 -1.58 -11.11 -8.46
N THR A 256 -1.44 -12.41 -8.57
CA THR A 256 -0.28 -13.15 -8.08
C THR A 256 0.68 -13.49 -9.23
N LEU A 257 1.97 -13.27 -9.00
CA LEU A 257 3.05 -13.81 -9.81
C LEU A 257 3.87 -14.78 -8.96
N ARG A 258 3.96 -16.04 -9.38
CA ARG A 258 4.86 -17.03 -8.78
C ARG A 258 6.02 -17.25 -9.72
N LEU A 259 7.25 -16.91 -9.30
CA LEU A 259 8.41 -16.91 -10.17
C LEU A 259 9.59 -17.69 -9.57
N GLY A 260 10.02 -18.71 -10.31
CA GLY A 260 11.20 -19.52 -10.04
C GLY A 260 12.48 -18.94 -10.61
N GLN A 261 13.42 -19.82 -10.98
CA GLN A 261 14.59 -19.46 -11.80
C GLN A 261 14.18 -19.52 -13.28
N GLY A 262 13.83 -18.39 -13.88
CA GLY A 262 13.36 -18.39 -15.27
C GLY A 262 12.74 -17.07 -15.70
N SER A 263 12.19 -17.07 -16.92
CA SER A 263 11.43 -15.97 -17.48
C SER A 263 9.96 -16.34 -17.63
N GLN A 264 9.08 -15.40 -17.32
CA GLN A 264 7.64 -15.52 -17.52
C GLN A 264 7.12 -14.28 -18.25
N ARG A 265 6.25 -14.49 -19.23
CA ARG A 265 5.53 -13.38 -19.88
C ARG A 265 4.37 -12.94 -18.98
N LEU A 266 4.33 -11.65 -18.68
CA LEU A 266 3.22 -10.96 -18.05
C LEU A 266 2.43 -10.21 -19.13
N ARG A 267 1.17 -10.59 -19.34
CA ARG A 267 0.25 -9.72 -20.09
C ARG A 267 -0.18 -8.56 -19.21
N MET A 268 -0.23 -7.36 -19.77
CA MET A 268 -0.78 -6.20 -19.09
C MET A 268 -2.31 -6.28 -19.07
N LEU A 269 -2.95 -5.47 -18.23
CA LEU A 269 -4.40 -5.30 -18.18
C LEU A 269 -4.90 -4.58 -19.43
N CYS A 270 -5.97 -5.09 -20.03
CA CYS A 270 -6.83 -4.31 -20.91
C CYS A 270 -7.81 -3.53 -20.01
N GLU A 271 -7.48 -2.27 -19.71
CA GLU A 271 -8.28 -1.44 -18.80
C GLU A 271 -9.48 -0.79 -19.49
N ARG A 272 -9.63 -0.99 -20.80
CA ARG A 272 -10.78 -0.57 -21.61
C ARG A 272 -11.15 -1.64 -22.64
N PRO A 273 -12.44 -1.70 -23.06
CA PRO A 273 -12.85 -2.53 -24.18
C PRO A 273 -12.05 -2.20 -25.45
N GLY A 274 -11.57 -3.22 -26.15
CA GLY A 274 -10.85 -3.07 -27.42
C GLY A 274 -9.40 -2.58 -27.30
N GLU A 275 -8.86 -2.45 -26.09
CA GLU A 275 -7.46 -2.07 -25.88
C GLU A 275 -6.51 -3.14 -26.45
N PRO A 276 -5.48 -2.76 -27.24
CA PRO A 276 -4.56 -3.73 -27.82
C PRO A 276 -3.77 -4.51 -26.77
N GLU A 277 -3.51 -5.80 -27.02
CA GLU A 277 -2.70 -6.63 -26.14
C GLU A 277 -1.31 -6.00 -25.94
N ALA A 278 -0.86 -5.98 -24.68
CA ALA A 278 0.44 -5.50 -24.28
C ALA A 278 1.08 -6.48 -23.29
N SER A 279 2.40 -6.61 -23.31
CA SER A 279 3.10 -7.58 -22.46
C SER A 279 4.53 -7.17 -22.11
N MET A 280 4.98 -7.70 -20.99
CA MET A 280 6.37 -7.65 -20.53
C MET A 280 6.88 -9.06 -20.26
N THR A 281 8.15 -9.32 -20.50
CA THR A 281 8.82 -10.49 -19.94
C THR A 281 9.46 -10.12 -18.61
N VAL A 282 9.21 -10.93 -17.57
CA VAL A 282 9.85 -10.80 -16.26
C VAL A 282 10.74 -12.01 -16.01
N ARG A 283 11.98 -11.76 -15.61
CA ARG A 283 12.99 -12.80 -15.37
C ARG A 283 13.68 -12.57 -14.03
N ARG A 284 13.79 -13.63 -13.24
CA ARG A 284 14.62 -13.65 -12.02
C ARG A 284 16.05 -14.05 -12.38
N ARG A 285 17.03 -13.35 -11.81
CA ARG A 285 18.45 -13.74 -11.84
C ARG A 285 19.08 -13.47 -10.48
N GLY A 286 19.27 -14.52 -9.68
CA GLY A 286 19.80 -14.40 -8.33
C GLY A 286 18.90 -13.50 -7.46
N THR A 287 19.47 -12.39 -6.97
CA THR A 287 18.80 -11.38 -6.13
C THR A 287 18.18 -10.23 -6.94
N GLU A 288 18.15 -10.33 -8.27
CA GLU A 288 17.57 -9.31 -9.14
C GLU A 288 16.37 -9.83 -9.92
N LEU A 289 15.44 -8.92 -10.20
CA LEU A 289 14.36 -9.08 -11.15
C LEU A 289 14.55 -8.13 -12.33
N LEU A 290 14.50 -8.67 -13.55
CA LEU A 290 14.50 -7.91 -14.80
C LEU A 290 13.07 -7.92 -15.36
N ALA A 291 12.53 -6.75 -15.69
CA ALA A 291 11.29 -6.62 -16.45
C ALA A 291 11.57 -5.88 -17.76
N ALA A 292 11.14 -6.42 -18.89
CA ALA A 292 11.36 -5.84 -20.22
C ALA A 292 10.05 -5.82 -21.03
N VAL A 293 9.79 -4.71 -21.72
CA VAL A 293 8.65 -4.58 -22.63
C VAL A 293 8.87 -5.51 -23.82
N GLU A 294 7.91 -6.40 -24.03
CA GLU A 294 7.91 -7.34 -25.15
C GLU A 294 6.95 -6.88 -26.24
N LEU A 295 5.73 -6.52 -25.86
CA LEU A 295 4.71 -5.97 -26.75
C LEU A 295 4.15 -4.68 -26.16
N ALA A 296 4.34 -3.55 -26.86
CA ALA A 296 3.92 -2.23 -26.38
C ALA A 296 2.43 -1.91 -26.60
N GLY A 297 1.69 -2.77 -27.32
CA GLY A 297 0.26 -2.55 -27.61
C GLY A 297 -0.01 -1.26 -28.39
N GLY A 298 0.87 -0.93 -29.34
CA GLY A 298 0.76 0.27 -30.19
C GLY A 298 1.34 1.56 -29.59
N LEU A 299 1.90 1.52 -28.38
CA LEU A 299 2.51 2.70 -27.75
C LEU A 299 3.96 2.95 -28.22
N GLU A 300 4.29 4.23 -28.40
CA GLU A 300 5.64 4.72 -28.70
C GLU A 300 6.34 5.25 -27.43
N ASP A 301 7.65 5.51 -27.49
CA ASP A 301 8.44 6.09 -26.38
C ASP A 301 8.20 5.46 -25.01
N VAL A 302 8.23 4.12 -24.98
CA VAL A 302 7.91 3.34 -23.79
C VAL A 302 9.00 3.42 -22.72
N GLU A 303 8.55 3.61 -21.48
CA GLU A 303 9.34 3.58 -20.25
C GLU A 303 8.81 2.47 -19.33
N ALA A 304 9.61 1.42 -19.15
CA ALA A 304 9.36 0.30 -18.26
C ALA A 304 9.45 0.72 -16.80
N ARG A 305 8.52 0.22 -15.98
CA ARG A 305 8.44 0.47 -14.55
C ARG A 305 8.19 -0.83 -13.79
N ILE A 306 8.83 -0.94 -12.63
CA ILE A 306 8.68 -2.08 -11.74
C ILE A 306 8.67 -1.62 -10.28
N ARG A 307 7.80 -2.25 -9.49
CA ARG A 307 7.74 -2.17 -8.04
C ARG A 307 7.93 -3.55 -7.43
N VAL A 308 8.81 -3.63 -6.43
CA VAL A 308 8.97 -4.80 -5.54
C VAL A 308 9.11 -4.29 -4.10
N GLY A 309 8.15 -4.63 -3.25
CA GLY A 309 8.05 -4.09 -1.89
C GLY A 309 7.85 -2.56 -1.92
N ALA A 310 8.72 -1.86 -1.18
CA ALA A 310 8.79 -0.39 -1.18
C ALA A 310 9.60 0.18 -2.36
N ARG A 311 10.40 -0.65 -3.04
CA ARG A 311 11.31 -0.21 -4.09
C ARG A 311 10.58 -0.01 -5.41
N VAL A 312 10.90 1.08 -6.08
CA VAL A 312 10.41 1.38 -7.44
C VAL A 312 11.60 1.74 -8.32
N ARG A 313 11.59 1.23 -9.56
CA ARG A 313 12.55 1.58 -10.60
C ARG A 313 11.83 1.84 -11.93
N ALA A 314 12.42 2.74 -12.71
CA ALA A 314 12.04 3.02 -14.09
C ALA A 314 13.25 2.88 -15.01
N GLY A 315 13.01 2.58 -16.28
CA GLY A 315 14.02 2.49 -17.33
C GLY A 315 13.34 2.58 -18.70
N ARG A 316 14.09 2.65 -19.80
CA ARG A 316 13.51 2.75 -21.16
C ARG A 316 12.67 1.52 -21.53
N ARG A 317 13.21 0.54 -22.26
CA ARG A 317 12.47 -0.69 -22.58
C ARG A 317 12.62 -1.82 -21.58
N ALA A 318 13.53 -1.67 -20.62
CA ALA A 318 13.75 -2.64 -19.57
C ALA A 318 14.25 -1.98 -18.29
N VAL A 319 14.01 -2.64 -17.16
CA VAL A 319 14.36 -2.17 -15.83
C VAL A 319 14.78 -3.34 -14.94
N ARG A 320 15.79 -3.13 -14.10
CA ARG A 320 16.23 -4.09 -13.08
C ARG A 320 15.96 -3.56 -11.69
N ILE A 321 15.60 -4.45 -10.79
CA ILE A 321 15.36 -4.12 -9.39
C ILE A 321 15.85 -5.27 -8.49
N ARG A 322 16.42 -4.91 -7.34
CA ARG A 322 16.87 -5.87 -6.34
C ARG A 322 15.66 -6.40 -5.55
N LEU A 323 15.57 -7.72 -5.44
CA LEU A 323 14.59 -8.42 -4.62
C LEU A 323 14.85 -8.15 -3.12
N PRO A 324 13.83 -8.22 -2.26
CA PRO A 324 14.03 -8.25 -0.81
C PRO A 324 14.81 -9.52 -0.43
N GLU A 325 15.62 -9.43 0.63
CA GLU A 325 16.45 -10.55 1.10
C GLU A 325 15.59 -11.68 1.65
N GLU A 326 14.51 -11.33 2.36
CA GLU A 326 13.49 -12.25 2.86
C GLU A 326 12.13 -11.83 2.29
N PRO A 327 11.57 -12.55 1.30
CA PRO A 327 10.20 -12.30 0.88
C PRO A 327 9.24 -12.69 2.02
N ASP A 328 8.31 -11.80 2.36
CA ASP A 328 7.20 -12.06 3.29
C ASP A 328 6.49 -13.36 2.88
N SER A 329 5.98 -14.14 3.84
CA SER A 329 5.21 -15.36 3.58
C SER A 329 3.95 -15.06 2.75
N GLY A 330 3.44 -13.82 2.84
CA GLY A 330 2.37 -13.29 1.98
C GLY A 330 2.81 -12.82 0.58
N GLY A 331 4.09 -12.97 0.23
CA GLY A 331 4.68 -12.48 -1.00
C GLY A 331 5.01 -10.98 -0.95
N ALA A 332 5.99 -10.55 -1.75
CA ALA A 332 6.35 -9.13 -1.83
C ALA A 332 5.32 -8.36 -2.68
N SER A 333 4.93 -7.16 -2.26
CA SER A 333 4.13 -6.24 -3.10
C SER A 333 4.78 -6.06 -4.46
N PHE A 334 4.05 -6.30 -5.54
CA PHE A 334 4.60 -6.37 -6.88
C PHE A 334 3.69 -5.74 -7.92
N CYS A 335 4.29 -4.94 -8.78
CA CYS A 335 3.70 -4.59 -10.07
C CYS A 335 4.78 -4.34 -11.11
N ALA A 336 4.50 -4.71 -12.34
CA ALA A 336 5.29 -4.34 -13.51
C ALA A 336 4.38 -3.71 -14.56
N GLY A 337 4.92 -2.78 -15.33
CA GLY A 337 4.20 -2.09 -16.38
C GLY A 337 5.12 -1.16 -17.16
N PHE A 338 4.52 -0.36 -18.02
CA PHE A 338 5.23 0.66 -18.77
C PHE A 338 4.29 1.81 -19.13
N GLU A 339 4.87 3.00 -19.28
CA GLU A 339 4.17 4.14 -19.84
C GLU A 339 4.70 4.45 -21.23
N GLY A 340 3.81 4.67 -22.19
CA GLY A 340 4.17 5.09 -23.54
C GLY A 340 3.23 6.19 -24.04
N THR A 341 3.53 6.70 -25.23
CA THR A 341 2.70 7.70 -25.91
C THR A 341 1.82 6.99 -26.93
N ASP A 342 0.51 7.27 -26.88
CA ASP A 342 -0.41 6.83 -27.93
C ASP A 342 -0.21 7.72 -29.18
N PRO A 343 0.23 7.16 -30.32
CA PRO A 343 0.55 7.96 -31.51
C PRO A 343 -0.69 8.65 -32.11
N SER A 344 -1.89 8.14 -31.86
CA SER A 344 -3.13 8.72 -32.39
C SER A 344 -3.62 9.94 -31.60
N THR A 345 -3.33 9.97 -30.29
CA THR A 345 -3.82 11.03 -29.39
C THR A 345 -2.72 11.89 -28.78
N GLY A 346 -1.45 11.48 -28.90
CA GLY A 346 -0.30 12.11 -28.23
C GLY A 346 -0.31 11.97 -26.70
N ARG A 347 -1.25 11.24 -26.12
CA ARG A 347 -1.39 11.13 -24.66
C ARG A 347 -0.47 10.06 -24.08
N ARG A 348 0.03 10.29 -22.88
CA ARG A 348 0.71 9.25 -22.09
C ARG A 348 -0.31 8.24 -21.57
N VAL A 349 0.00 6.96 -21.76
CA VAL A 349 -0.85 5.83 -21.40
C VAL A 349 -0.02 4.82 -20.61
N LEU A 350 -0.58 4.36 -19.48
CA LEU A 350 0.01 3.34 -18.63
C LEU A 350 -0.57 1.96 -18.98
N ARG A 351 0.31 0.98 -19.19
CA ARG A 351 -0.03 -0.45 -19.27
C ARG A 351 0.58 -1.15 -18.07
N ARG A 352 -0.19 -1.94 -17.32
CA ARG A 352 0.27 -2.54 -16.07
C ARG A 352 -0.31 -3.92 -15.81
N PHE A 353 0.41 -4.73 -15.05
CA PHE A 353 -0.01 -6.08 -14.65
C PHE A 353 -1.08 -6.06 -13.54
N SER A 354 -0.93 -5.13 -12.58
CA SER A 354 -1.75 -4.96 -11.38
C SER A 354 -1.76 -3.47 -10.97
N GLY A 355 -2.40 -3.12 -9.85
CA GLY A 355 -2.34 -1.77 -9.27
C GLY A 355 -0.96 -1.43 -8.66
N GLY A 356 -0.84 -0.26 -8.03
CA GLY A 356 0.30 0.06 -7.15
C GLY A 356 1.60 0.58 -7.79
N LEU A 357 1.66 0.89 -9.09
CA LEU A 357 2.77 1.66 -9.68
C LEU A 357 2.64 3.16 -9.35
N PRO A 358 3.74 3.86 -8.98
CA PRO A 358 3.67 5.29 -8.67
C PRO A 358 3.56 6.18 -9.91
N TYR A 359 3.04 7.40 -9.69
CA TYR A 359 2.93 8.55 -10.62
C TYR A 359 1.72 8.63 -11.56
N GLY A 360 0.60 8.01 -11.18
CA GLY A 360 -0.73 8.46 -11.59
C GLY A 360 -1.70 8.33 -10.42
N LEU A 361 -2.86 8.97 -10.47
CA LEU A 361 -4.03 8.61 -9.64
C LEU A 361 -4.57 7.22 -10.06
N GLY A 362 -3.69 6.24 -10.23
CA GLY A 362 -3.94 4.89 -10.72
C GLY A 362 -4.13 3.92 -9.56
N SER A 363 -5.08 4.25 -8.69
CA SER A 363 -5.95 3.39 -7.89
C SER A 363 -5.83 1.87 -8.09
N GLY A 364 -5.61 1.14 -6.99
CA GLY A 364 -5.64 -0.33 -6.87
C GLY A 364 -4.45 -0.88 -6.08
N ALA A 365 -4.65 -1.90 -5.24
CA ALA A 365 -3.56 -2.54 -4.50
C ALA A 365 -2.50 -3.15 -5.44
N PRO A 366 -1.21 -3.17 -5.05
CA PRO A 366 -0.20 -3.92 -5.80
C PRO A 366 -0.53 -5.42 -5.79
N GLY A 367 -0.07 -6.12 -6.82
CA GLY A 367 -0.10 -7.58 -6.83
C GLY A 367 0.88 -8.19 -5.81
N ARG A 368 1.02 -9.51 -5.83
CA ARG A 368 1.95 -10.25 -4.96
C ARG A 368 2.94 -11.06 -5.79
N LEU A 369 4.23 -10.95 -5.47
CA LEU A 369 5.31 -11.76 -6.03
C LEU A 369 5.74 -12.80 -5.00
N PHE A 370 5.58 -14.08 -5.36
CA PHE A 370 6.13 -15.22 -4.62
C PHE A 370 7.33 -15.77 -5.36
N LEU A 371 8.46 -15.85 -4.66
CA LEU A 371 9.68 -16.43 -5.20
C LEU A 371 9.71 -17.92 -4.89
N THR A 372 9.74 -18.77 -5.90
CA THR A 372 9.87 -20.22 -5.72
C THR A 372 11.33 -20.65 -5.92
N SER A 373 11.71 -21.76 -5.28
CA SER A 373 13.05 -22.35 -5.41
C SER A 373 13.21 -23.26 -6.63
N ARG A 374 12.10 -23.63 -7.30
CA ARG A 374 12.11 -24.54 -8.46
C ARG A 374 12.10 -23.75 -9.78
N ALA A 375 12.88 -24.24 -10.75
CA ALA A 375 12.87 -23.81 -12.14
C ALA A 375 11.62 -24.30 -12.86
#